data_AF-A0A951KC02-F1
#
_entry.id   AF-A0A951KC02-F1
#
_cell.length_a   1.000
_cell.length_b   1.000
_cell.length_c   1.000
_cell.angle_alpha   90.00
_cell.angle_beta   90.00
_cell.angle_gamma   90.00
#
_symmetry.space_group_name_H-M   'P 1'
#
loop_
_entity.id
_entity.type
_entity.pdbx_description
1 polymer ?
#
loop_
_entity_poly.entity_id
_entity_poly.type
_entity_poly.pdbx_seq_one_letter_code
_entity_poly.pdbx_strand_id
1 'polypeptide(L)'
;MNHGEFSLRDVDQAATAAPTEAIPELEKQFTATEDATVKGKIASALVHLADKHDTYWDYLVEQASPAIGSDMPDPTAYEAKGKRNPDPSPKFVAWAKAHKLTTEAALELYGRYFRAVAFLGESRDPRAIPFLRQALLSPNFMLQILGVAELAQFQDKSSISLIIDACHRAPGEIAQGMARDLLKFDDPRAQAAAEEYLPKDLVEKIVAENRQKNQKK
;
A
#
# COMPACT_ATOMS: atom_id res chain seq x y z
N MET A 1 34.61 11.74 -9.43
CA MET A 1 33.85 10.52 -9.09
C MET A 1 32.64 10.99 -8.31
N ASN A 2 31.49 11.18 -8.96
CA ASN A 2 30.23 11.52 -8.29
C ASN A 2 29.57 10.19 -7.92
N HIS A 3 29.40 9.93 -6.63
CA HIS A 3 28.60 8.81 -6.14
C HIS A 3 27.14 9.10 -6.50
N GLY A 4 26.61 8.31 -7.45
CA GLY A 4 25.28 8.51 -8.02
C GLY A 4 24.20 8.43 -6.95
N GLU A 5 23.36 9.46 -6.88
CA GLU A 5 22.07 9.39 -6.22
C GLU A 5 21.25 8.29 -6.90
N PHE A 6 21.01 7.19 -6.19
CA PHE A 6 20.10 6.14 -6.65
C PHE A 6 18.66 6.66 -6.58
N SER A 7 17.97 6.66 -7.72
CA SER A 7 16.54 6.91 -7.78
C SER A 7 15.75 5.70 -7.29
N LEU A 8 14.47 5.88 -6.98
CA LEU A 8 13.56 4.76 -6.61
C LEU A 8 13.58 3.62 -7.63
N ARG A 9 13.78 3.94 -8.92
CA ARG A 9 13.85 2.95 -10.00
C ARG A 9 15.13 2.13 -9.97
N ASP A 10 16.23 2.74 -9.55
CA ASP A 10 17.53 2.07 -9.50
C ASP A 10 17.53 1.01 -8.38
N VAL A 11 16.81 1.25 -7.28
CA VAL A 11 16.61 0.26 -6.20
C VAL A 11 15.83 -0.96 -6.71
N ASP A 12 14.70 -0.76 -7.40
CA ASP A 12 13.89 -1.86 -7.95
C ASP A 12 14.66 -2.68 -8.99
N GLN A 13 15.44 -2.00 -9.84
CA GLN A 13 16.24 -2.65 -10.88
C GLN A 13 17.40 -3.46 -10.29
N ALA A 14 18.11 -2.90 -9.31
CA ALA A 14 19.21 -3.60 -8.63
C ALA A 14 18.72 -4.83 -7.85
N ALA A 15 17.61 -4.69 -7.14
CA ALA A 15 16.97 -5.77 -6.39
C ALA A 15 16.61 -6.98 -7.28
N THR A 16 16.13 -6.71 -8.49
CA THR A 16 15.63 -7.75 -9.39
C THR A 16 16.73 -8.44 -10.19
N ALA A 17 17.83 -7.73 -10.52
CA ALA A 17 18.82 -8.21 -11.49
C ALA A 17 19.94 -9.09 -10.89
N ALA A 18 20.39 -8.79 -9.67
CA ALA A 18 21.49 -9.53 -9.03
C ALA A 18 21.44 -9.38 -7.48
N PRO A 19 20.55 -10.11 -6.78
CA PRO A 19 20.32 -9.94 -5.34
C PRO A 19 21.58 -10.02 -4.47
N THR A 20 22.48 -10.97 -4.74
CA THR A 20 23.72 -11.18 -3.96
C THR A 20 24.72 -10.03 -4.09
N GLU A 21 24.69 -9.30 -5.20
CA GLU A 21 25.57 -8.15 -5.46
C GLU A 21 24.93 -6.84 -5.00
N ALA A 22 23.60 -6.77 -5.02
CA ALA A 22 22.84 -5.57 -4.65
C ALA A 22 22.82 -5.32 -3.13
N ILE A 23 22.81 -6.38 -2.30
CA ILE A 23 22.63 -6.25 -0.85
C ILE A 23 23.70 -5.32 -0.22
N PRO A 24 25.02 -5.53 -0.37
CA PRO A 24 26.01 -4.69 0.31
C PRO A 24 25.94 -3.21 -0.09
N GLU A 25 25.59 -2.92 -1.34
CA GLU A 25 25.44 -1.54 -1.81
C GLU A 25 24.17 -0.89 -1.25
N LEU A 26 23.06 -1.64 -1.19
CA LEU A 26 21.82 -1.18 -0.56
C LEU A 26 22.02 -0.91 0.94
N GLU A 27 22.76 -1.77 1.68
CA GLU A 27 23.08 -1.55 3.10
C GLU A 27 23.90 -0.27 3.32
N LYS A 28 24.90 -0.04 2.47
CA LYS A 28 25.71 1.18 2.48
C LYS A 28 24.86 2.42 2.21
N GLN A 29 23.97 2.36 1.24
CA GLN A 29 23.09 3.48 0.90
C GLN A 29 22.03 3.75 1.98
N PHE A 30 21.47 2.71 2.60
CA PHE A 30 20.57 2.85 3.74
C PHE A 30 21.22 3.66 4.87
N THR A 31 22.51 3.40 5.13
CA THR A 31 23.28 4.11 6.15
C THR A 31 23.60 5.55 5.73
N ALA A 32 23.90 5.77 4.44
CA ALA A 32 24.34 7.07 3.94
C ALA A 32 23.21 8.07 3.67
N THR A 33 21.99 7.61 3.35
CA THR A 33 20.90 8.51 2.98
C THR A 33 20.15 9.08 4.18
N GLU A 34 19.82 10.37 4.09
CA GLU A 34 18.94 11.09 5.01
C GLU A 34 17.50 11.24 4.46
N ASP A 35 17.29 10.98 3.16
CA ASP A 35 15.96 11.02 2.56
C ASP A 35 15.13 9.82 3.03
N ALA A 36 14.11 10.08 3.85
CA ALA A 36 13.26 9.05 4.43
C ALA A 36 12.50 8.21 3.38
N THR A 37 12.16 8.78 2.22
CA THR A 37 11.47 8.05 1.15
C THR A 37 12.42 7.06 0.49
N VAL A 38 13.62 7.51 0.13
CA VAL A 38 14.67 6.64 -0.43
C VAL A 38 15.07 5.58 0.60
N LYS A 39 15.27 5.98 1.85
CA LYS A 39 15.63 5.08 2.95
C LYS A 39 14.59 3.99 3.19
N GLY A 40 13.30 4.35 3.18
CA GLY A 40 12.20 3.41 3.30
C GLY A 40 12.12 2.42 2.15
N LYS A 41 12.33 2.88 0.91
CA LYS A 41 12.35 2.00 -0.26
C LYS A 41 13.55 1.03 -0.20
N ILE A 42 14.73 1.50 0.19
CA ILE A 42 15.91 0.66 0.38
C ILE A 42 15.65 -0.38 1.48
N ALA A 43 15.09 0.03 2.63
CA ALA A 43 14.74 -0.89 3.71
C ALA A 43 13.76 -1.98 3.24
N SER A 44 12.72 -1.59 2.48
CA SER A 44 11.78 -2.54 1.86
C SER A 44 12.50 -3.54 0.97
N ALA A 45 13.40 -3.07 0.10
CA ALA A 45 14.16 -3.94 -0.78
C ALA A 45 15.10 -4.87 0.00
N LEU A 46 15.80 -4.36 1.02
CA LEU A 46 16.68 -5.16 1.87
C LEU A 46 15.92 -6.25 2.63
N VAL A 47 14.75 -5.94 3.19
CA VAL A 47 13.87 -6.95 3.82
C VAL A 47 13.39 -7.99 2.80
N HIS A 48 13.14 -7.57 1.55
CA HIS A 48 12.69 -8.46 0.49
C HIS A 48 13.81 -9.41 0.00
N LEU A 49 15.03 -8.90 -0.15
CA LEU A 49 16.17 -9.59 -0.77
C LEU A 49 17.02 -10.38 0.21
N ALA A 50 17.12 -9.92 1.46
CA ALA A 50 18.02 -10.44 2.48
C ALA A 50 17.25 -10.93 3.72
N ASP A 51 17.92 -11.72 4.55
CA ASP A 51 17.35 -12.19 5.82
C ASP A 51 17.30 -11.04 6.84
N LYS A 52 16.13 -10.39 6.89
CA LYS A 52 15.38 -9.95 8.08
C LYS A 52 16.13 -9.39 9.29
N HIS A 53 17.30 -8.79 9.13
CA HIS A 53 17.87 -8.00 10.21
C HIS A 53 16.80 -7.03 10.70
N ASP A 54 16.47 -7.15 11.99
CA ASP A 54 15.36 -6.41 12.58
C ASP A 54 15.52 -4.91 12.32
N THR A 55 16.75 -4.39 12.20
CA THR A 55 17.03 -3.00 11.83
C THR A 55 16.22 -2.45 10.64
N TYR A 56 16.17 -3.16 9.50
CA TYR A 56 15.45 -2.65 8.31
C TYR A 56 13.93 -2.80 8.47
N TRP A 57 13.51 -3.90 9.08
CA TRP A 57 12.11 -4.16 9.39
C TRP A 57 11.56 -3.15 10.42
N ASP A 58 12.29 -2.95 11.51
CA ASP A 58 12.01 -2.00 12.59
C ASP A 58 11.93 -0.58 12.03
N TYR A 59 12.82 -0.22 11.10
CA TYR A 59 12.72 1.06 10.40
C TYR A 59 11.40 1.17 9.62
N LEU A 60 11.01 0.16 8.84
CA LEU A 60 9.72 0.18 8.12
C LEU A 60 8.52 0.27 9.07
N VAL A 61 8.55 -0.49 10.16
CA VAL A 61 7.50 -0.46 11.20
C VAL A 61 7.45 0.92 11.86
N GLU A 62 8.59 1.51 12.20
CA GLU A 62 8.68 2.85 12.78
C GLU A 62 8.06 3.89 11.84
N GLN A 63 8.36 3.83 10.54
CA GLN A 63 7.81 4.78 9.56
C GLN A 63 6.31 4.59 9.33
N ALA A 64 5.81 3.35 9.35
CA ALA A 64 4.42 3.06 9.03
C ALA A 64 3.47 3.13 10.24
N SER A 65 3.98 2.92 11.46
CA SER A 65 3.15 2.90 12.67
C SER A 65 2.32 4.18 12.87
N PRO A 66 2.87 5.40 12.64
CA PRO A 66 2.07 6.63 12.70
C PRO A 66 0.90 6.65 11.72
N ALA A 67 1.09 6.09 10.51
CA ALA A 67 0.04 6.03 9.50
C ALA A 67 -1.09 5.06 9.90
N ILE A 68 -0.71 3.89 10.41
CA ILE A 68 -1.63 2.83 10.79
C ILE A 68 -2.44 3.20 12.04
N GLY A 69 -1.80 3.89 12.99
CA GLY A 69 -2.47 4.42 14.18
C GLY A 69 -3.23 5.73 13.97
N SER A 70 -3.21 6.32 12.77
CA SER A 70 -3.81 7.62 12.52
C SER A 70 -5.32 7.55 12.30
N ASP A 71 -6.02 8.53 12.84
CA ASP A 71 -7.43 8.82 12.55
C ASP A 71 -7.63 9.78 11.37
N MET A 72 -6.56 10.08 10.60
CA MET A 72 -6.62 10.99 9.46
C MET A 72 -7.66 10.52 8.43
N PRO A 73 -8.70 11.31 8.16
CA PRO A 73 -9.71 10.95 7.17
C PRO A 73 -9.15 11.09 5.75
N ASP A 74 -9.87 10.56 4.76
CA ASP A 74 -9.50 10.78 3.37
C ASP A 74 -9.53 12.27 2.98
N PRO A 75 -8.49 12.79 2.30
CA PRO A 75 -8.48 14.16 1.80
C PRO A 75 -9.53 14.38 0.71
N THR A 76 -10.03 13.33 0.07
CA THR A 76 -11.03 13.44 -0.99
C THR A 76 -12.43 13.39 -0.41
N ALA A 77 -13.26 14.39 -0.74
CA ALA A 77 -14.70 14.29 -0.53
C ALA A 77 -15.37 13.59 -1.72
N TYR A 78 -16.37 12.77 -1.44
CA TYR A 78 -17.21 12.10 -2.43
C TYR A 78 -18.64 12.64 -2.32
N GLU A 79 -19.23 13.03 -3.44
CA GLU A 79 -20.64 13.41 -3.52
C GLU A 79 -21.56 12.18 -3.38
N ALA A 80 -22.87 12.39 -3.22
CA ALA A 80 -23.87 11.33 -3.02
C ALA A 80 -23.92 10.26 -4.14
N LYS A 81 -23.34 10.54 -5.32
CA LYS A 81 -23.20 9.59 -6.44
C LYS A 81 -21.80 8.96 -6.54
N GLY A 82 -20.96 9.13 -5.52
CA GLY A 82 -19.58 8.63 -5.48
C GLY A 82 -18.59 9.44 -6.31
N LYS A 83 -18.98 10.60 -6.84
CA LYS A 83 -18.09 11.45 -7.65
C LYS A 83 -17.16 12.26 -6.76
N ARG A 84 -15.86 12.27 -7.09
CA ARG A 84 -14.83 13.07 -6.42
C ARG A 84 -15.09 14.58 -6.51
N ASN A 85 -14.99 15.26 -5.38
CA ASN A 85 -14.89 16.72 -5.29
C ASN A 85 -13.42 17.15 -5.48
N PRO A 86 -13.12 18.20 -6.27
CA PRO A 86 -11.76 18.73 -6.40
C PRO A 86 -11.16 19.27 -5.10
N ASP A 87 -11.99 19.78 -4.18
CA ASP A 87 -11.51 20.37 -2.94
C ASP A 87 -11.28 19.32 -1.83
N PRO A 88 -10.29 19.55 -0.93
CA PRO A 88 -10.09 18.71 0.23
C PRO A 88 -11.34 18.57 1.09
N SER A 89 -11.57 17.38 1.62
CA SER A 89 -12.78 17.09 2.40
C SER A 89 -12.85 17.98 3.65
N PRO A 90 -14.04 18.49 4.03
CA PRO A 90 -14.17 19.31 5.22
C PRO A 90 -13.69 18.60 6.50
N LYS A 91 -13.87 17.28 6.57
CA LYS A 91 -13.36 16.44 7.66
C LYS A 91 -11.84 16.45 7.70
N PHE A 92 -11.17 16.32 6.55
CA PHE A 92 -9.72 16.38 6.44
C PHE A 92 -9.17 17.76 6.82
N VAL A 93 -9.78 18.84 6.33
CA VAL A 93 -9.37 20.20 6.69
C VAL A 93 -9.54 20.45 8.20
N ALA A 94 -10.64 19.99 8.78
CA ALA A 94 -10.86 20.08 10.23
C ALA A 94 -9.84 19.24 11.03
N TRP A 95 -9.53 18.04 10.56
CA TRP A 95 -8.51 17.17 11.15
C TRP A 95 -7.12 17.82 11.11
N ALA A 96 -6.73 18.38 9.96
CA ALA A 96 -5.45 19.08 9.79
C ALA A 96 -5.33 20.23 10.78
N LYS A 97 -6.39 21.06 10.90
CA LYS A 97 -6.45 22.15 11.87
C LYS A 97 -6.33 21.67 13.32
N ALA A 98 -7.03 20.59 13.68
CA ALA A 98 -6.96 20.01 15.02
C ALA A 98 -5.55 19.51 15.38
N HIS A 99 -4.81 19.03 14.38
CA HIS A 99 -3.43 18.59 14.50
C HIS A 99 -2.40 19.71 14.29
N LYS A 100 -2.84 20.98 14.23
CA LYS A 100 -1.99 22.16 14.03
C LYS A 100 -1.19 22.13 12.72
N LEU A 101 -1.75 21.51 11.69
CA LEU A 101 -1.19 21.46 10.34
C LEU A 101 -1.95 22.42 9.42
N THR A 102 -1.27 22.94 8.40
CA THR A 102 -1.95 23.47 7.22
C THR A 102 -2.53 22.31 6.40
N THR A 103 -3.49 22.61 5.51
CA THR A 103 -4.03 21.59 4.60
C THR A 103 -2.93 21.00 3.71
N GLU A 104 -1.99 21.83 3.25
CA GLU A 104 -0.84 21.41 2.45
C GLU A 104 0.08 20.47 3.23
N ALA A 105 0.42 20.81 4.47
CA ALA A 105 1.25 19.96 5.32
C ALA A 105 0.55 18.62 5.64
N ALA A 106 -0.77 18.63 5.82
CA ALA A 106 -1.55 17.40 5.98
C ALA A 106 -1.56 16.54 4.70
N LEU A 107 -1.64 17.15 3.51
CA LEU A 107 -1.54 16.42 2.23
C LEU A 107 -0.15 15.82 2.02
N GLU A 108 0.91 16.53 2.41
CA GLU A 108 2.26 15.96 2.41
C GLU A 108 2.37 14.78 3.38
N LEU A 109 1.84 14.92 4.60
CA LEU A 109 1.83 13.84 5.59
C LEU A 109 1.05 12.63 5.10
N TYR A 110 -0.10 12.86 4.47
CA TYR A 110 -0.89 11.84 3.78
C TYR A 110 -0.06 11.08 2.74
N GLY A 111 0.70 11.78 1.90
CA GLY A 111 1.61 11.17 0.94
C GLY A 111 2.73 10.35 1.61
N ARG A 112 3.27 10.81 2.74
CA ARG A 112 4.27 10.07 3.52
C ARG A 112 3.68 8.80 4.12
N TYR A 113 2.49 8.88 4.71
CA TYR A 113 1.77 7.74 5.28
C TYR A 113 1.50 6.65 4.26
N PHE A 114 1.03 7.05 3.07
CA PHE A 114 0.84 6.11 1.97
C PHE A 114 2.14 5.37 1.62
N ARG A 115 3.24 6.09 1.42
CA ARG A 115 4.53 5.48 1.06
C ARG A 115 5.07 4.56 2.15
N ALA A 116 4.97 4.96 3.41
CA ALA A 116 5.47 4.15 4.52
C ALA A 116 4.75 2.80 4.64
N VAL A 117 3.41 2.79 4.52
CA VAL A 117 2.64 1.54 4.50
C VAL A 117 2.90 0.74 3.21
N ALA A 118 3.14 1.41 2.09
CA ALA A 118 3.41 0.73 0.82
C ALA A 118 4.74 -0.04 0.90
N PHE A 119 5.78 0.59 1.46
CA PHE A 119 7.07 -0.06 1.68
C PHE A 119 6.98 -1.27 2.63
N LEU A 120 6.09 -1.24 3.63
CA LEU A 120 5.82 -2.45 4.43
C LEU A 120 5.29 -3.61 3.56
N GLY A 121 4.31 -3.36 2.70
CA GLY A 121 3.74 -4.39 1.82
C GLY A 121 4.72 -4.87 0.75
N GLU A 122 5.45 -3.93 0.13
CA GLU A 122 6.45 -4.18 -0.90
C GLU A 122 7.63 -5.02 -0.41
N SER A 123 7.91 -5.01 0.90
CA SER A 123 8.95 -5.87 1.50
C SER A 123 8.69 -7.37 1.31
N ARG A 124 7.43 -7.75 1.06
CA ARG A 124 6.95 -9.14 0.98
C ARG A 124 7.29 -9.98 2.22
N ASP A 125 7.61 -9.36 3.36
CA ASP A 125 7.73 -10.07 4.63
C ASP A 125 6.33 -10.32 5.22
N PRO A 126 5.97 -11.59 5.55
CA PRO A 126 4.68 -11.90 6.16
C PRO A 126 4.39 -11.15 7.47
N ARG A 127 5.42 -10.64 8.16
CA ARG A 127 5.26 -9.75 9.32
C ARG A 127 4.45 -8.49 9.01
N ALA A 128 4.31 -8.10 7.74
CA ALA A 128 3.49 -6.96 7.31
C ALA A 128 1.98 -7.24 7.36
N ILE A 129 1.54 -8.50 7.33
CA ILE A 129 0.12 -8.86 7.22
C ILE A 129 -0.74 -8.23 8.34
N PRO A 130 -0.37 -8.27 9.64
CA PRO A 130 -1.15 -7.63 10.69
C PRO A 130 -1.31 -6.12 10.50
N PHE A 131 -0.26 -5.43 10.02
CA PHE A 131 -0.27 -4.00 9.74
C PHE A 131 -1.18 -3.66 8.57
N LEU A 132 -1.14 -4.47 7.50
CA LEU A 132 -2.01 -4.30 6.33
C LEU A 132 -3.48 -4.55 6.68
N ARG A 133 -3.77 -5.51 7.57
CA ARG A 133 -5.13 -5.71 8.11
C ARG A 133 -5.60 -4.50 8.91
N GLN A 134 -4.73 -3.89 9.70
CA GLN A 134 -5.07 -2.65 10.42
C GLN A 134 -5.32 -1.49 9.45
N ALA A 135 -4.60 -1.42 8.33
CA ALA A 135 -4.85 -0.40 7.31
C ALA A 135 -6.28 -0.48 6.71
N LEU A 136 -6.89 -1.68 6.63
CA LEU A 136 -8.29 -1.88 6.22
C LEU A 136 -9.32 -1.24 7.18
N LEU A 137 -8.90 -0.91 8.41
CA LEU A 137 -9.72 -0.26 9.43
C LEU A 137 -9.55 1.25 9.46
N SER A 138 -8.59 1.80 8.71
CA SER A 138 -8.29 3.23 8.70
C SER A 138 -9.46 4.05 8.14
N PRO A 139 -9.73 5.27 8.65
CA PRO A 139 -10.67 6.19 8.01
C PRO A 139 -10.16 6.77 6.68
N ASN A 140 -8.91 6.47 6.31
CA ASN A 140 -8.27 6.85 5.06
C ASN A 140 -8.46 5.75 4.01
N PHE A 141 -9.22 6.02 2.94
CA PHE A 141 -9.54 5.02 1.94
C PHE A 141 -8.34 4.60 1.09
N MET A 142 -7.33 5.47 0.92
CA MET A 142 -6.09 5.06 0.25
C MET A 142 -5.30 4.04 1.06
N LEU A 143 -5.29 4.13 2.40
CA LEU A 143 -4.67 3.10 3.23
C LEU A 143 -5.46 1.78 3.16
N GLN A 144 -6.79 1.85 3.07
CA GLN A 144 -7.61 0.65 2.83
C GLN A 144 -7.27 0.01 1.48
N ILE A 145 -7.29 0.76 0.38
CA ILE A 145 -6.95 0.26 -0.96
C ILE A 145 -5.57 -0.40 -0.97
N LEU A 146 -4.59 0.26 -0.36
CA LEU A 146 -3.24 -0.29 -0.24
C LEU A 146 -3.22 -1.60 0.57
N GLY A 147 -3.92 -1.63 1.71
CA GLY A 147 -4.09 -2.85 2.50
C GLY A 147 -4.67 -3.99 1.67
N VAL A 148 -5.73 -3.74 0.89
CA VAL A 148 -6.34 -4.76 0.00
C VAL A 148 -5.34 -5.24 -1.05
N ALA A 149 -4.71 -4.31 -1.77
CA ALA A 149 -3.79 -4.61 -2.85
C ALA A 149 -2.63 -5.48 -2.37
N GLU A 150 -2.02 -5.11 -1.24
CA GLU A 150 -0.88 -5.82 -0.68
C GLU A 150 -1.28 -7.17 -0.09
N LEU A 151 -2.39 -7.27 0.67
CA LEU A 151 -2.91 -8.57 1.16
C LEU A 151 -3.23 -9.54 0.02
N ALA A 152 -3.67 -9.02 -1.14
CA ALA A 152 -3.86 -9.82 -2.34
C ALA A 152 -2.54 -10.30 -2.93
N GLN A 153 -1.47 -9.50 -2.92
CA GLN A 153 -0.14 -9.96 -3.31
C GLN A 153 0.38 -11.06 -2.36
N PHE A 154 0.11 -10.96 -1.06
CA PHE A 154 0.42 -12.01 -0.08
C PHE A 154 -0.47 -13.26 -0.20
N GLN A 155 -1.54 -13.22 -1.02
CA GLN A 155 -2.58 -14.26 -1.07
C GLN A 155 -3.14 -14.60 0.33
N ASP A 156 -3.27 -13.60 1.20
CA ASP A 156 -3.80 -13.79 2.56
C ASP A 156 -5.32 -13.99 2.55
N LYS A 157 -5.75 -15.20 2.18
CA LYS A 157 -7.16 -15.59 2.05
C LYS A 157 -7.96 -15.46 3.35
N SER A 158 -7.28 -15.34 4.50
CA SER A 158 -7.94 -15.11 5.79
C SER A 158 -8.39 -13.66 5.99
N SER A 159 -7.87 -12.72 5.20
CA SER A 159 -8.31 -11.32 5.20
C SER A 159 -9.50 -11.03 4.27
N ILE A 160 -9.95 -11.98 3.45
CA ILE A 160 -11.03 -11.74 2.46
C ILE A 160 -12.28 -11.16 3.12
N SER A 161 -12.73 -11.69 4.26
CA SER A 161 -13.89 -11.14 4.97
C SER A 161 -13.69 -9.70 5.44
N LEU A 162 -12.48 -9.37 5.91
CA LEU A 162 -12.15 -8.01 6.35
C LEU A 162 -12.12 -7.03 5.16
N ILE A 163 -11.66 -7.48 3.99
CA ILE A 163 -11.68 -6.71 2.75
C ILE A 163 -13.12 -6.46 2.29
N ILE A 164 -13.99 -7.48 2.34
CA ILE A 164 -15.43 -7.33 2.03
C ILE A 164 -16.06 -6.27 2.94
N ASP A 165 -15.77 -6.32 4.24
CA ASP A 165 -16.27 -5.32 5.19
C ASP A 165 -15.75 -3.90 4.87
N ALA A 166 -14.50 -3.77 4.38
CA ALA A 166 -13.97 -2.49 3.91
C ALA A 166 -14.70 -1.98 2.67
N CYS A 167 -14.98 -2.85 1.69
CA CYS A 167 -15.78 -2.52 0.50
C CYS A 167 -17.17 -2.00 0.87
N HIS A 168 -17.84 -2.62 1.86
CA HIS A 168 -19.16 -2.17 2.33
C HIS A 168 -19.16 -0.77 2.96
N ARG A 169 -18.05 -0.37 3.58
CA ARG A 169 -17.91 0.96 4.21
C ARG A 169 -17.46 2.04 3.24
N ALA A 170 -16.96 1.66 2.06
CA ALA A 170 -16.32 2.57 1.14
C ALA A 170 -17.31 3.24 0.16
N PRO A 171 -17.03 4.48 -0.31
CA PRO A 171 -17.74 5.09 -1.43
C PRO A 171 -17.64 4.23 -2.69
N GLY A 172 -18.62 4.31 -3.58
CA GLY A 172 -18.75 3.40 -4.73
C GLY A 172 -17.49 3.26 -5.61
N GLU A 173 -16.81 4.36 -5.95
CA GLU A 173 -15.56 4.32 -6.73
C GLU A 173 -14.43 3.59 -5.97
N ILE A 174 -14.34 3.80 -4.67
CA ILE A 174 -13.33 3.18 -3.80
C ILE A 174 -13.64 1.69 -3.61
N ALA A 175 -14.90 1.34 -3.37
CA ALA A 175 -15.34 -0.04 -3.27
C ALA A 175 -15.06 -0.81 -4.58
N GLN A 176 -15.28 -0.18 -5.75
CA GLN A 176 -14.90 -0.75 -7.05
C GLN A 176 -13.39 -0.97 -7.19
N GLY A 177 -12.58 -0.02 -6.70
CA GLY A 177 -11.12 -0.16 -6.65
C GLY A 177 -10.68 -1.36 -5.84
N MET A 178 -11.17 -1.48 -4.60
CA MET A 178 -10.89 -2.62 -3.73
C MET A 178 -11.42 -3.95 -4.30
N ALA A 179 -12.61 -3.94 -4.92
CA ALA A 179 -13.18 -5.12 -5.58
C ALA A 179 -12.33 -5.60 -6.76
N ARG A 180 -11.67 -4.70 -7.50
CA ARG A 180 -10.71 -5.11 -8.54
C ARG A 180 -9.50 -5.82 -7.94
N ASP A 181 -9.03 -5.39 -6.78
CA ASP A 181 -7.92 -6.05 -6.08
C ASP A 181 -8.31 -7.40 -5.47
N LEU A 182 -9.58 -7.60 -5.07
CA LEU A 182 -10.10 -8.92 -4.70
C LEU A 182 -9.90 -9.97 -5.81
N LEU A 183 -9.97 -9.57 -7.09
CA LEU A 183 -9.76 -10.48 -8.23
C LEU A 183 -8.31 -10.97 -8.39
N LYS A 184 -7.36 -10.39 -7.64
CA LYS A 184 -5.97 -10.85 -7.59
C LYS A 184 -5.81 -12.07 -6.66
N PHE A 185 -6.76 -12.35 -5.77
CA PHE A 185 -6.76 -13.57 -4.98
C PHE A 185 -7.13 -14.78 -5.84
N ASP A 186 -6.40 -15.87 -5.68
CA ASP A 186 -6.80 -17.18 -6.17
C ASP A 186 -7.81 -17.83 -5.22
N ASP A 187 -8.97 -17.19 -5.06
CA ASP A 187 -10.04 -17.63 -4.16
C ASP A 187 -11.42 -17.30 -4.74
N PRO A 188 -12.33 -18.28 -4.87
CA PRO A 188 -13.67 -18.04 -5.40
C PRO A 188 -14.51 -17.11 -4.52
N ARG A 189 -14.25 -17.01 -3.21
CA ARG A 189 -14.95 -16.08 -2.31
C ARG A 189 -14.63 -14.63 -2.65
N ALA A 190 -13.37 -14.35 -3.01
CA ALA A 190 -12.95 -13.03 -3.44
C ALA A 190 -13.55 -12.65 -4.80
N GLN A 191 -13.66 -13.61 -5.72
CA GLN A 191 -14.31 -13.42 -7.02
C GLN A 191 -15.80 -13.12 -6.86
N ALA A 192 -16.51 -13.92 -6.04
CA ALA A 192 -17.92 -13.70 -5.76
C ALA A 192 -18.18 -12.33 -5.12
N ALA A 193 -17.35 -11.92 -4.16
CA ALA A 193 -17.46 -10.60 -3.54
C ALA A 193 -17.22 -9.45 -4.54
N ALA A 194 -16.32 -9.63 -5.51
CA ALA A 194 -16.05 -8.60 -6.51
C ALA A 194 -17.23 -8.38 -7.48
N GLU A 195 -18.04 -9.42 -7.76
CA GLU A 195 -19.25 -9.33 -8.60
C GLU A 195 -20.33 -8.42 -8.00
N GLU A 196 -20.30 -8.14 -6.70
CA GLU A 196 -21.22 -7.19 -6.06
C GLU A 196 -20.95 -5.73 -6.49
N TYR A 197 -19.73 -5.44 -6.94
CA TYR A 197 -19.28 -4.08 -7.26
C TYR A 197 -18.90 -3.90 -8.72
N LEU A 198 -18.63 -4.98 -9.45
CA LEU A 198 -18.12 -4.96 -10.81
C LEU A 198 -19.03 -5.75 -11.76
N PRO A 199 -19.16 -5.32 -13.02
CA PRO A 199 -19.82 -6.11 -14.05
C PRO A 199 -19.22 -7.51 -14.17
N LYS A 200 -20.07 -8.53 -14.31
CA LYS A 200 -19.66 -9.93 -14.37
C LYS A 200 -18.68 -10.24 -15.49
N ASP A 201 -18.89 -9.66 -16.67
CA ASP A 201 -18.00 -9.80 -17.84
C ASP A 201 -16.60 -9.25 -17.56
N LEU A 202 -16.51 -8.15 -16.80
CA LEU A 202 -15.25 -7.58 -16.35
C LEU A 202 -14.54 -8.51 -15.35
N VAL A 203 -15.28 -9.08 -14.41
CA VAL A 203 -14.76 -10.06 -13.43
C VAL A 203 -14.18 -11.27 -14.16
N GLU A 204 -14.94 -11.89 -15.05
CA GLU A 204 -14.53 -13.07 -15.83
C GLU A 204 -13.25 -12.79 -16.63
N LYS A 205 -13.19 -11.61 -17.28
CA LYS A 205 -12.00 -11.18 -18.04
C LYS A 205 -10.77 -11.08 -17.14
N ILE A 206 -10.86 -10.37 -16.02
CA ILE A 206 -9.71 -10.15 -15.12
C ILE A 206 -9.23 -11.47 -14.51
N VAL A 207 -10.15 -12.35 -14.10
CA VAL A 207 -9.81 -13.67 -13.55
C VAL A 207 -9.09 -14.53 -14.60
N ALA A 208 -9.55 -14.52 -15.85
CA ALA A 208 -8.88 -15.24 -16.93
C ALA A 208 -7.46 -14.71 -17.19
N GLU A 209 -7.28 -13.39 -17.23
CA GLU A 209 -5.97 -12.75 -17.39
C GLU A 209 -5.02 -13.10 -16.23
N ASN A 210 -5.50 -13.08 -14.98
CA ASN A 210 -4.70 -13.42 -13.81
C ASN A 210 -4.27 -14.90 -13.82
N ARG A 211 -5.15 -15.83 -14.21
CA ARG A 211 -4.79 -17.25 -14.37
C ARG A 211 -3.70 -17.45 -15.42
N GLN A 212 -3.78 -16.76 -16.56
CA GLN A 212 -2.75 -16.84 -17.61
C GLN A 212 -1.40 -16.29 -17.15
N LYS A 213 -1.38 -15.21 -16.36
CA LYS A 213 -0.14 -14.65 -15.79
C LYS A 213 0.50 -15.61 -14.79
N ASN A 214 -0.30 -16.27 -13.96
CA ASN A 214 0.20 -17.22 -12.96
C ASN A 214 0.74 -18.52 -13.57
N GLN A 215 0.31 -18.90 -14.77
CA GLN A 215 0.85 -20.05 -15.51
C GLN A 215 2.20 -19.76 -16.20
N LYS A 216 2.61 -18.49 -16.29
CA LYS A 216 3.84 -18.05 -16.99
C LYS A 216 4.98 -17.66 -16.03
N LYS A 217 4.73 -17.67 -14.73
CA LYS A 217 5.73 -17.43 -13.68
C LYS A 217 6.24 -18.78 -13.17
#